data_AF-A0A645JMT8-F1
#
_entry.id   AF-A0A645JMT8-F1
#
_cell.length_a   1.000
_cell.length_b   1.000
_cell.length_c   1.000
_cell.angle_alpha   90.00
_cell.angle_beta   90.00
_cell.angle_gamma   90.00
#
_symmetry.space_group_name_H-M   'P 1'
#
loop_
_entity.id
_entity.type
_entity.pdbx_description
1 polymer ?
#
loop_
_entity_poly.entity_id
_entity_poly.type
_entity_poly.pdbx_seq_one_letter_code
_entity_poly.pdbx_strand_id
1 'polypeptide(L)' 'MLTKVQAAMEFAKSGSDRFALITLLEKAKDGIQGKTGTIIK' A
#
# COMPACT_ATOMS: atom_id res chain seq x y z
N MET A 1 8.21 -4.34 -10.07
CA MET A 1 7.21 -3.45 -9.44
C MET A 1 5.78 -3.85 -9.78
N LEU A 2 5.49 -4.20 -11.04
CA LEU A 2 4.16 -4.60 -11.52
C LEU A 2 3.43 -5.63 -10.64
N THR A 3 4.09 -6.72 -10.24
CA THR A 3 3.49 -7.77 -9.40
C THR A 3 3.05 -7.26 -8.03
N LYS A 4 3.79 -6.32 -7.43
CA LYS A 4 3.41 -5.70 -6.14
C LYS A 4 2.16 -4.85 -6.28
N VAL A 5 2.06 -4.10 -7.39
CA VAL A 5 0.90 -3.24 -7.68
C VAL A 5 -0.34 -4.10 -7.95
N GLN A 6 -0.21 -5.19 -8.71
CA GLN A 6 -1.31 -6.12 -8.96
C GLN A 6 -1.87 -6.72 -7.67
N ALA A 7 -1.02 -7.29 -6.81
CA ALA A 7 -1.45 -7.84 -5.52
C ALA A 7 -2.08 -6.77 -4.61
N ALA A 8 -1.53 -5.56 -4.60
CA ALA A 8 -2.08 -4.45 -3.83
C ALA A 8 -3.47 -4.01 -4.33
N MET A 9 -3.67 -3.95 -5.65
CA MET A 9 -4.97 -3.67 -6.26
C MET A 9 -6.00 -4.76 -5.95
N GLU A 10 -5.61 -6.04 -6.00
CA GLU A 10 -6.48 -7.15 -5.63
C GLU A 10 -6.90 -7.08 -4.16
N PHE A 11 -5.97 -6.74 -3.27
CA PHE A 11 -6.25 -6.57 -1.84
C PHE A 11 -7.18 -5.39 -1.57
N ALA A 12 -6.92 -4.21 -2.15
CA ALA A 12 -7.75 -3.03 -1.96
C ALA A 12 -9.20 -3.28 -2.46
N LYS A 13 -9.36 -3.96 -3.60
CA LYS A 13 -10.68 -4.35 -4.12
C LYS A 13 -11.42 -5.39 -3.27
N SER A 14 -10.75 -6.07 -2.34
CA SER A 14 -11.37 -7.13 -1.53
C SER A 14 -12.29 -6.61 -0.42
N GLY A 15 -12.35 -5.30 -0.17
CA GLY A 15 -13.27 -4.71 0.80
C GLY A 15 -13.25 -3.18 0.78
N SER A 16 -14.39 -2.56 1.10
CA SER A 16 -14.63 -1.10 1.01
C SER A 16 -13.68 -0.23 1.83
N ASP A 17 -13.14 -0.76 2.92
CA ASP A 17 -12.24 -0.03 3.84
C ASP A 17 -10.81 -0.61 3.84
N ARG A 18 -10.45 -1.38 2.81
CA ARG A 18 -9.11 -1.97 2.69
C ARG A 18 -8.25 -1.14 1.75
N PHE A 19 -7.01 -0.94 2.12
CA PHE A 19 -6.00 -0.32 1.27
C PHE A 19 -4.65 -0.99 1.51
N ALA A 20 -3.79 -0.93 0.50
CA ALA A 20 -2.42 -1.43 0.57
C ALA A 20 -1.43 -0.27 0.57
N LEU A 21 -0.36 -0.40 1.36
CA LEU A 21 0.77 0.53 1.37
C LEU A 21 2.01 -0.18 0.81
N ILE A 22 2.58 0.38 -0.24
CA ILE A 22 3.90 -0.03 -0.76
C ILE A 22 4.92 1.02 -0.33
N THR A 23 5.87 0.62 0.52
CA THR A 23 6.93 1.50 1.03
C THR A 23 8.26 0.73 1.22
N LEU A 24 9.34 1.46 1.53
CA LEU A 24 10.62 0.89 1.95
C LEU A 24 10.56 0.53 3.43
N LEU A 25 11.24 -0.55 3.83
CA LEU A 25 11.25 -1.02 5.22
C LEU A 25 11.74 0.07 6.19
N GLU A 26 12.79 0.78 5.80
CA GLU A 26 13.37 1.91 6.57
C GLU A 26 12.37 3.06 6.80
N LYS A 27 11.39 3.21 5.91
CA LYS A 27 10.38 4.26 5.93
C LYS A 27 8.99 3.74 6.34
N ALA A 28 8.91 2.54 6.90
CA ALA A 28 7.63 1.93 7.25
C ALA A 28 6.81 2.77 8.24
N LYS A 29 7.49 3.37 9.23
CA LYS A 29 6.86 4.22 10.25
C LYS A 29 6.19 5.45 9.63
N ASP A 30 6.90 6.16 8.77
CA ASP A 30 6.36 7.33 8.06
C ASP A 30 5.30 6.94 7.04
N GLY A 31 5.45 5.76 6.42
CA GLY A 31 4.49 5.22 5.47
C GLY A 31 3.13 4.92 6.10
N ILE A 32 3.12 4.28 7.27
CA ILE A 32 1.87 4.00 8.01
C ILE A 32 1.18 5.30 8.47
N GLN A 33 1.95 6.36 8.73
CA GLN A 33 1.42 7.70 9.03
C GLN A 33 0.93 8.45 7.78
N GLY A 34 1.09 7.89 6.58
CA GLY A 34 0.69 8.52 5.31
C GLY A 34 1.62 9.64 4.84
N LYS A 35 2.82 9.77 5.42
CA LYS A 35 3.80 10.80 5.06
C LYS A 35 4.66 10.41 3.85
N THR A 36 4.69 9.11 3.51
CA THR A 36 5.48 8.59 2.38
C THR A 36 4.90 7.26 1.88
N GLY A 37 5.46 6.74 0.78
CA GLY A 37 5.01 5.50 0.13
C GLY A 37 3.83 5.69 -0.82
N THR A 38 3.42 4.59 -1.46
CA THR A 38 2.29 4.55 -2.39
C THR A 38 1.12 3.85 -1.71
N ILE A 39 0.01 4.57 -1.56
CA ILE A 39 -1.25 4.04 -1.01
C ILE A 39 -2.18 3.69 -2.16
N ILE A 40 -2.68 2.45 -2.17
CA ILE A 40 -3.67 1.94 -3.13
C ILE A 40 -4.94 1.67 -2.35
N LYS A 41 -6.00 2.42 -2.64
CA LYS A 41 -7.36 2.28 -2.08
C LYS A 41 -8.28 1.61 -3.08
#